data_AF-A0A674GF42-F1
#
_entry.id   AF-A0A674GF42-F1
#
_cell.length_a   1.000
_cell.length_b   1.000
_cell.length_c   1.000
_cell.angle_alpha   90.00
_cell.angle_beta   90.00
_cell.angle_gamma   90.00
#
_symmetry.space_group_name_H-M   'P 1'
#
loop_
_entity.id
_entity.type
_entity.pdbx_description
1 polymer ?
#
loop_
_entity_poly.entity_id
_entity_poly.type
_entity_poly.pdbx_seq_one_letter_code
_entity_poly.pdbx_strand_id
1 'polypeptide(L)'
;IPIEDDEQVLRNKCKFGHRRGQSRKSSFVENTLDDVQGQEEPARLKGSAMDLHIKWLNREYMKTQRNWEEVDNRMNVTIEIRRKMISDKAPLKDILKLFPFLRCPYQLFREFQLLTHMDIYKKTVEILEIYSENILSLYVVRNNPINIMLQENLKHHTEEDVLKYMKMTAACLLLPEVFGDDSSLFAAVNEEVKAVTPVLEVKNPFNMNSCEFALYIEREELAQLNDCSMALAALVAAFHVFDIPCPKRIHRTLNFLESLVFEVRNPASLPTLLKTGFLHMVTLSAHTE
;
A
#
# COMPACT_ATOMS: atom_id res chain seq x y z
N ILE A 1 17.16 23.36 -3.88
CA ILE A 1 15.82 22.91 -4.30
C ILE A 1 15.07 22.60 -3.01
N PRO A 2 13.90 23.18 -2.74
CA PRO A 2 13.16 22.83 -1.53
C PRO A 2 12.74 21.37 -1.65
N ILE A 3 13.08 20.56 -0.66
CA ILE A 3 12.68 19.15 -0.57
C ILE A 3 11.16 19.18 -0.39
N GLU A 4 10.41 18.62 -1.34
CA GLU A 4 8.96 18.46 -1.22
C GLU A 4 8.65 17.64 0.04
N ASP A 5 7.69 18.11 0.85
CA ASP A 5 7.21 17.42 2.04
C ASP A 5 6.63 16.03 1.65
N ASP A 6 6.97 14.98 2.40
CA ASP A 6 6.59 13.58 2.09
C ASP A 6 5.07 13.44 1.89
N GLU A 7 4.28 14.22 2.64
CA GLU A 7 2.83 14.28 2.46
C GLU A 7 2.41 14.84 1.09
N GLN A 8 3.08 15.87 0.59
CA GLN A 8 2.78 16.45 -0.73
C GLN A 8 3.12 15.47 -1.86
N VAL A 9 4.21 14.72 -1.71
CA VAL A 9 4.61 13.68 -2.66
C VAL A 9 3.54 12.58 -2.74
N LEU A 10 3.00 12.15 -1.59
CA LEU A 10 1.93 11.16 -1.52
C LEU A 10 0.62 11.67 -2.15
N ARG A 11 0.23 12.91 -1.88
CA ARG A 11 -0.98 13.55 -2.45
C ARG A 11 -0.91 13.65 -3.97
N ASN A 12 0.21 14.11 -4.50
CA ASN A 12 0.36 14.33 -5.93
C ASN A 12 0.23 13.02 -6.73
N LYS A 13 0.69 11.89 -6.21
CA LYS A 13 0.76 10.63 -6.95
C LYS A 13 -0.55 9.84 -7.05
N CYS A 14 -1.62 10.27 -6.35
CA CYS A 14 -2.94 9.61 -6.31
C CYS A 14 -3.77 9.64 -7.62
N LYS A 15 -3.21 10.10 -8.76
CA LYS A 15 -3.84 10.00 -10.11
C LYS A 15 -2.82 9.85 -11.25
N PHE A 16 -1.54 10.14 -11.02
CA PHE A 16 -0.53 10.26 -12.10
C PHE A 16 0.22 8.98 -12.47
N GLY A 17 -0.27 7.79 -12.08
CA GLY A 17 0.20 6.53 -12.68
C GLY A 17 -0.01 6.43 -14.21
N HIS A 18 -0.77 7.36 -14.80
CA HIS A 18 -1.13 7.39 -16.22
C HIS A 18 -0.27 8.35 -17.07
N ARG A 19 1.06 8.22 -17.06
CA ARG A 19 1.89 8.83 -18.12
C ARG A 19 2.39 7.77 -19.11
N ARG A 20 1.54 7.39 -20.05
CA ARG A 20 1.97 6.91 -21.37
C ARG A 20 1.61 7.94 -22.44
N GLY A 21 2.64 8.43 -23.13
CA GLY A 21 2.65 8.82 -24.54
C GLY A 21 1.63 9.86 -25.02
N GLN A 22 2.12 11.08 -25.30
CA GLN A 22 1.44 12.02 -26.19
C GLN A 22 1.19 11.40 -27.57
N SER A 23 -0.04 11.53 -28.08
CA SER A 23 -0.25 11.78 -29.51
C SER A 23 -1.36 12.83 -29.66
N ARG A 24 -1.09 13.83 -30.49
CA ARG A 24 -1.91 15.02 -30.75
C ARG A 24 -3.06 14.75 -31.75
N LYS A 25 -4.20 15.43 -31.49
CA LYS A 25 -5.33 15.86 -32.38
C LYS A 25 -6.27 14.72 -32.86
N SER A 26 -7.60 14.92 -32.95
CA SER A 26 -8.32 16.06 -33.53
C SER A 26 -9.75 16.28 -32.94
N SER A 27 -10.47 17.18 -33.61
CA SER A 27 -11.57 18.11 -33.27
C SER A 27 -13.02 17.59 -33.18
N PHE A 28 -13.82 18.33 -32.38
CA PHE A 28 -15.25 18.69 -32.50
C PHE A 28 -16.32 17.58 -32.64
N VAL A 29 -17.35 17.62 -31.78
CA VAL A 29 -18.72 18.08 -32.09
C VAL A 29 -19.56 18.07 -30.81
N GLU A 30 -20.33 19.14 -30.66
CA GLU A 30 -21.33 19.49 -29.66
C GLU A 30 -22.63 18.68 -29.88
N ASN A 31 -23.34 18.26 -28.82
CA ASN A 31 -24.82 18.23 -28.79
C ASN A 31 -25.42 17.79 -27.43
N THR A 32 -26.11 18.75 -26.82
CA THR A 32 -27.47 18.75 -26.24
C THR A 32 -27.96 17.69 -25.22
N LEU A 33 -28.60 18.27 -24.20
CA LEU A 33 -29.44 17.74 -23.12
C LEU A 33 -30.63 16.90 -23.60
N ASP A 34 -31.05 15.89 -22.82
CA ASP A 34 -32.36 15.91 -22.13
C ASP A 34 -32.63 14.67 -21.24
N ASP A 35 -33.49 14.92 -20.26
CA ASP A 35 -34.12 14.17 -19.16
C ASP A 35 -34.34 12.64 -19.28
N VAL A 36 -34.39 11.93 -18.11
CA VAL A 36 -35.57 11.16 -17.62
C VAL A 36 -35.45 10.87 -16.10
N GLN A 37 -36.62 10.96 -15.46
CA GLN A 37 -36.99 10.80 -14.04
C GLN A 37 -36.52 9.55 -13.28
N GLY A 38 -36.23 9.77 -11.98
CA GLY A 38 -36.99 9.17 -10.88
C GLY A 38 -36.57 7.80 -10.36
N GLN A 39 -35.87 7.77 -9.22
CA GLN A 39 -36.03 6.70 -8.22
C GLN A 39 -35.94 7.27 -6.79
N GLU A 40 -36.87 6.80 -5.97
CA GLU A 40 -37.15 7.23 -4.60
C GLU A 40 -36.06 6.81 -3.60
N GLU A 41 -35.57 7.78 -2.81
CA GLU A 41 -34.76 7.55 -1.60
C GLU A 41 -35.67 7.11 -0.44
N PRO A 42 -35.39 6.01 0.28
CA PRO A 42 -36.02 5.78 1.57
C PRO A 42 -35.18 6.36 2.72
N ALA A 43 -35.90 7.07 3.61
CA ALA A 43 -35.58 7.36 5.01
C ALA A 43 -34.46 8.38 5.32
N ARG A 44 -34.79 9.66 5.15
CA ARG A 44 -34.13 10.80 5.78
C ARG A 44 -34.52 10.91 7.25
N LEU A 45 -33.53 11.05 8.14
CA LEU A 45 -33.44 12.12 9.16
C LEU A 45 -32.15 11.97 10.02
N LYS A 46 -30.99 11.89 9.34
CA LYS A 46 -29.65 12.36 9.82
C LYS A 46 -28.71 12.65 8.62
N GLY A 47 -29.29 12.90 7.44
CA GLY A 47 -28.62 12.84 6.13
C GLY A 47 -28.81 14.10 5.27
N SER A 48 -28.64 15.31 5.82
CA SER A 48 -28.60 16.53 4.98
C SER A 48 -27.20 17.11 4.87
N ALA A 49 -26.45 17.21 5.97
CA ALA A 49 -25.08 17.77 5.96
C ALA A 49 -24.02 16.74 5.55
N MET A 50 -24.10 15.51 6.05
CA MET A 50 -23.12 14.46 5.75
C MET A 50 -23.17 14.01 4.29
N ASP A 51 -24.37 13.95 3.73
CA ASP A 51 -24.58 13.65 2.31
C ASP A 51 -23.94 14.71 1.41
N LEU A 52 -23.87 15.98 1.85
CA LEU A 52 -23.14 17.03 1.13
C LEU A 52 -21.64 16.78 1.13
N HIS A 53 -21.07 16.28 2.24
CA HIS A 53 -19.65 15.90 2.29
C HIS A 53 -19.36 14.74 1.33
N ILE A 54 -20.17 13.68 1.35
CA ILE A 54 -20.02 12.51 0.48
C ILE A 54 -20.20 12.88 -1.00
N LYS A 55 -21.24 13.66 -1.35
CA LYS A 55 -21.48 14.13 -2.72
C LYS A 55 -20.37 15.05 -3.22
N TRP A 56 -19.75 15.83 -2.32
CA TRP A 56 -18.61 16.65 -2.68
C TRP A 56 -17.37 15.79 -2.93
N LEU A 57 -17.05 14.83 -2.04
CA LEU A 57 -15.90 13.92 -2.20
C LEU A 57 -15.97 13.17 -3.52
N ASN A 58 -17.15 12.67 -3.90
CA ASN A 58 -17.35 12.01 -5.18
C ASN A 58 -17.07 12.92 -6.38
N ARG A 59 -17.55 14.17 -6.34
CA ARG A 59 -17.27 15.15 -7.40
C ARG A 59 -15.79 15.53 -7.45
N GLU A 60 -15.15 15.68 -6.30
CA GLU A 60 -13.74 16.04 -6.20
C GLU A 60 -12.82 14.93 -6.72
N TYR A 61 -13.16 13.67 -6.43
CA TYR A 61 -12.37 12.50 -6.85
C TYR A 61 -12.17 12.44 -8.38
N MET A 62 -13.19 12.88 -9.13
CA MET A 62 -13.18 12.90 -10.60
C MET A 62 -12.25 13.99 -11.18
N LYS A 63 -11.91 15.03 -10.41
CA LYS A 63 -11.05 16.12 -10.88
C LYS A 63 -9.61 15.66 -11.09
N THR A 64 -8.89 16.35 -11.97
CA THR A 64 -7.46 16.11 -12.21
C THR A 64 -6.59 16.84 -11.18
N GLN A 65 -6.95 18.08 -10.86
CA GLN A 65 -6.39 18.82 -9.73
C GLN A 65 -7.44 18.84 -8.63
N ARG A 66 -7.06 18.34 -7.47
CA ARG A 66 -7.96 18.14 -6.32
C ARG A 66 -7.59 19.13 -5.22
N ASN A 67 -8.59 19.66 -4.55
CA ASN A 67 -8.39 20.42 -3.32
C ASN A 67 -8.14 19.44 -2.16
N TRP A 68 -6.87 19.08 -1.98
CA TRP A 68 -6.45 18.11 -0.98
C TRP A 68 -6.72 18.54 0.46
N GLU A 69 -6.64 19.84 0.75
CA GLU A 69 -7.00 20.37 2.07
C GLU A 69 -8.47 20.11 2.38
N GLU A 70 -9.37 20.40 1.43
CA GLU A 70 -10.79 20.16 1.62
C GLU A 70 -11.15 18.66 1.58
N VAL A 71 -10.40 17.86 0.82
CA VAL A 71 -10.51 16.39 0.89
C VAL A 71 -10.22 15.91 2.31
N ASP A 72 -9.12 16.34 2.93
CA ASP A 72 -8.78 15.95 4.30
C ASP A 72 -9.85 16.37 5.28
N ASN A 73 -10.31 17.62 5.20
CA ASN A 73 -11.37 18.14 6.07
C ASN A 73 -12.62 17.27 6.00
N ARG A 74 -13.07 16.93 4.79
CA ARG A 74 -14.29 16.13 4.59
C ARG A 74 -14.10 14.66 4.91
N MET A 75 -12.92 14.10 4.64
CA MET A 75 -12.58 12.75 5.07
C MET A 75 -12.60 12.69 6.60
N ASN A 76 -12.00 13.64 7.31
CA ASN A 76 -12.04 13.71 8.78
C ASN A 76 -13.47 13.83 9.32
N VAL A 77 -14.29 14.73 8.77
CA VAL A 77 -15.68 14.92 9.21
C VAL A 77 -16.54 13.67 9.00
N THR A 78 -16.23 12.84 8.00
CA THR A 78 -17.03 11.65 7.66
C THR A 78 -16.47 10.34 8.24
N ILE A 79 -15.47 10.41 9.13
CA ILE A 79 -14.81 9.21 9.70
C ILE A 79 -15.79 8.31 10.45
N GLU A 80 -16.66 8.86 11.31
CA GLU A 80 -17.59 8.04 12.11
C GLU A 80 -18.53 7.21 11.24
N ILE A 81 -18.98 7.76 10.10
CA ILE A 81 -19.84 7.05 9.14
C ILE A 81 -19.06 5.91 8.49
N ARG A 82 -17.83 6.16 8.03
CA ARG A 82 -16.97 5.12 7.44
C ARG A 82 -16.72 4.00 8.43
N ARG A 83 -16.33 4.34 9.66
CA ARG A 83 -16.07 3.36 10.72
C ARG A 83 -17.29 2.53 11.02
N LYS A 84 -18.47 3.16 11.13
CA LYS A 84 -19.73 2.45 11.32
C LYS A 84 -20.02 1.46 10.17
N MET A 85 -19.88 1.89 8.92
CA MET A 85 -20.10 0.99 7.77
C MET A 85 -19.15 -0.23 7.81
N ILE A 86 -17.89 -0.03 8.19
CA ILE A 86 -16.89 -1.10 8.27
C ILE A 86 -17.18 -2.04 9.44
N SER A 87 -17.54 -1.51 10.61
CA SER A 87 -17.97 -2.30 11.75
C SER A 87 -19.24 -3.10 11.48
N ASP A 88 -20.19 -2.50 10.73
CA ASP A 88 -21.43 -3.14 10.29
C ASP A 88 -21.20 -4.12 9.11
N LYS A 89 -19.94 -4.36 8.71
CA LYS A 89 -19.52 -5.27 7.63
C LYS A 89 -20.21 -4.96 6.29
N ALA A 90 -20.40 -3.68 5.99
CA ALA A 90 -20.86 -3.24 4.67
C ALA A 90 -19.89 -3.72 3.57
N PRO A 91 -20.38 -4.07 2.37
CA PRO A 91 -19.51 -4.47 1.26
C PRO A 91 -18.48 -3.38 0.93
N LEU A 92 -17.23 -3.78 0.67
CA LEU A 92 -16.15 -2.85 0.38
C LEU A 92 -16.50 -1.91 -0.79
N LYS A 93 -17.12 -2.45 -1.84
CA LYS A 93 -17.58 -1.69 -2.99
C LYS A 93 -18.53 -0.55 -2.63
N ASP A 94 -19.41 -0.76 -1.65
CA ASP A 94 -20.38 0.25 -1.21
C ASP A 94 -19.69 1.35 -0.38
N ILE A 95 -18.78 0.96 0.52
CA ILE A 95 -17.93 1.91 1.26
C ILE A 95 -17.15 2.78 0.27
N LEU A 96 -16.48 2.14 -0.69
CA LEU A 96 -15.64 2.80 -1.67
C LEU A 96 -16.41 3.62 -2.70
N LYS A 97 -17.71 3.37 -2.90
CA LYS A 97 -18.61 4.21 -3.70
C LYS A 97 -18.92 5.52 -2.98
N LEU A 98 -19.06 5.51 -1.66
CA LEU A 98 -19.29 6.73 -0.88
C LEU A 98 -17.98 7.47 -0.59
N PHE A 99 -16.89 6.74 -0.37
CA PHE A 99 -15.60 7.28 0.04
C PHE A 99 -14.49 6.88 -0.95
N PRO A 100 -14.54 7.38 -2.20
CA PRO A 100 -13.64 6.93 -3.26
C PRO A 100 -12.17 7.26 -2.97
N PHE A 101 -11.91 8.27 -2.13
CA PHE A 101 -10.57 8.64 -1.71
C PHE A 101 -9.85 7.57 -0.88
N LEU A 102 -10.53 6.55 -0.33
CA LEU A 102 -9.85 5.41 0.28
C LEU A 102 -9.03 4.57 -0.75
N ARG A 103 -9.25 4.79 -2.05
CA ARG A 103 -8.39 4.26 -3.13
C ARG A 103 -7.07 5.02 -3.29
N CYS A 104 -6.92 6.16 -2.63
CA CYS A 104 -5.71 6.95 -2.67
C CYS A 104 -4.80 6.50 -1.51
N PRO A 105 -3.56 6.01 -1.77
CA PRO A 105 -2.66 5.56 -0.71
C PRO A 105 -2.48 6.60 0.42
N TYR A 106 -2.37 7.88 0.05
CA TYR A 106 -2.31 8.99 1.02
C TYR A 106 -3.47 8.97 2.03
N GLN A 107 -4.71 8.84 1.55
CA GLN A 107 -5.90 8.83 2.41
C GLN A 107 -6.09 7.50 3.14
N LEU A 108 -5.65 6.39 2.55
CA LEU A 108 -5.60 5.10 3.24
C LEU A 108 -4.65 5.16 4.45
N PHE A 109 -3.46 5.75 4.28
CA PHE A 109 -2.49 5.93 5.37
C PHE A 109 -3.00 6.92 6.40
N ARG A 110 -3.69 7.99 5.98
CA ARG A 110 -4.31 8.94 6.92
C ARG A 110 -5.41 8.28 7.75
N GLU A 111 -6.25 7.44 7.14
CA GLU A 111 -7.27 6.66 7.85
C GLU A 111 -6.62 5.71 8.86
N PHE A 112 -5.51 5.05 8.49
CA PHE A 112 -4.73 4.23 9.41
C PHE A 112 -4.16 5.05 10.58
N GLN A 113 -3.57 6.21 10.30
CA GLN A 113 -3.00 7.09 11.31
C GLN A 113 -4.06 7.62 12.28
N LEU A 114 -5.28 7.91 11.81
CA LEU A 114 -6.39 8.31 12.68
C LEU A 114 -6.84 7.18 13.61
N LEU A 115 -6.74 5.92 13.16
CA LEU A 115 -7.10 4.74 13.94
C LEU A 115 -6.04 4.35 14.97
N THR A 116 -4.77 4.56 14.65
CA THR A 116 -3.64 3.95 15.38
C THR A 116 -2.67 4.96 15.98
N HIS A 117 -2.79 6.23 15.59
CA HIS A 117 -1.84 7.31 15.87
C HIS A 117 -0.42 7.08 15.29
N MET A 118 -0.27 6.12 14.37
CA MET A 118 1.01 5.78 13.75
C MET A 118 1.08 6.22 12.29
N ASP A 119 2.22 6.76 11.88
CA ASP A 119 2.54 7.01 10.47
C ASP A 119 3.10 5.72 9.84
N ILE A 120 2.22 4.92 9.25
CA ILE A 120 2.57 3.62 8.68
C ILE A 120 3.56 3.71 7.53
N TYR A 121 3.51 4.76 6.72
CA TYR A 121 4.42 4.90 5.58
C TYR A 121 5.84 5.16 6.07
N LYS A 122 6.00 6.14 6.97
CA LYS A 122 7.28 6.44 7.59
C LYS A 122 7.86 5.21 8.30
N LYS A 123 7.05 4.52 9.11
CA LYS A 123 7.46 3.28 9.80
C LYS A 123 7.90 2.19 8.83
N THR A 124 7.18 2.02 7.73
CA THR A 124 7.52 1.00 6.73
C THR A 124 8.83 1.29 6.02
N VAL A 125 9.09 2.56 5.69
CA VAL A 125 10.39 2.99 5.14
C VAL A 125 11.52 2.65 6.11
N GLU A 126 11.40 3.05 7.38
CA GLU A 126 12.38 2.75 8.44
C GLU A 126 12.64 1.23 8.56
N ILE A 127 11.57 0.43 8.56
CA ILE A 127 11.67 -1.04 8.62
C ILE A 127 12.47 -1.59 7.42
N LEU A 128 12.15 -1.19 6.21
CA LEU A 128 12.84 -1.71 5.02
C LEU A 128 14.30 -1.27 4.97
N GLU A 129 14.62 -0.06 5.41
CA GLU A 129 16.01 0.41 5.49
C GLU A 129 16.84 -0.37 6.51
N ILE A 130 16.25 -0.72 7.66
CA ILE A 130 16.95 -1.46 8.73
C ILE A 130 17.11 -2.95 8.39
N TYR A 131 16.08 -3.58 7.81
CA TYR A 131 15.99 -5.04 7.74
C TYR A 131 16.26 -5.63 6.36
N SER A 132 16.30 -4.85 5.28
CA SER A 132 16.42 -5.39 3.91
C SER A 132 17.67 -6.25 3.70
N GLU A 133 18.87 -5.76 4.02
CA GLU A 133 20.11 -6.52 3.87
C GLU A 133 20.10 -7.79 4.74
N ASN A 134 19.56 -7.70 5.97
CA ASN A 134 19.45 -8.83 6.86
C ASN A 134 18.53 -9.92 6.27
N ILE A 135 17.37 -9.55 5.72
CA ILE A 135 16.43 -10.47 5.06
C ILE A 135 17.12 -11.18 3.89
N LEU A 136 17.82 -10.43 3.03
CA LEU A 136 18.49 -10.97 1.85
C LEU A 136 19.68 -11.87 2.18
N SER A 137 20.31 -11.69 3.35
CA SER A 137 21.41 -12.54 3.81
C SER A 137 20.97 -13.94 4.29
N LEU A 138 19.67 -14.15 4.52
CA LEU A 138 19.17 -15.40 5.10
C LEU A 138 19.25 -16.55 4.11
N TYR A 139 19.71 -17.71 4.59
CA TYR A 139 19.81 -18.92 3.77
C TYR A 139 18.46 -19.38 3.18
N VAL A 140 17.36 -19.18 3.93
CA VAL A 140 16.01 -19.62 3.52
C VAL A 140 15.55 -18.99 2.20
N VAL A 141 16.01 -17.77 1.89
CA VAL A 141 15.65 -17.08 0.66
C VAL A 141 16.64 -17.32 -0.49
N ARG A 142 17.77 -18.01 -0.23
CA ARG A 142 18.88 -18.12 -1.18
C ARG A 142 18.46 -18.67 -2.54
N ASN A 143 17.64 -19.73 -2.53
CA ASN A 143 17.18 -20.43 -3.72
C ASN A 143 15.75 -20.03 -4.13
N ASN A 144 15.18 -18.98 -3.53
CA ASN A 144 13.87 -18.49 -3.91
C ASN A 144 13.93 -17.87 -5.33
N PRO A 145 12.95 -18.11 -6.22
CA PRO A 145 12.93 -17.54 -7.56
C PRO A 145 13.09 -16.01 -7.59
N ILE A 146 12.54 -15.29 -6.62
CA ILE A 146 12.66 -13.83 -6.50
C ILE A 146 14.12 -13.45 -6.22
N ASN A 147 14.82 -14.17 -5.35
CA ASN A 147 16.23 -13.90 -5.08
C ASN A 147 17.13 -14.27 -6.26
N ILE A 148 16.83 -15.36 -6.99
CA ILE A 148 17.56 -15.72 -8.21
C ILE A 148 17.43 -14.59 -9.25
N MET A 149 16.21 -14.12 -9.48
CA MET A 149 15.92 -13.01 -10.39
C MET A 149 16.59 -11.71 -9.94
N LEU A 150 16.64 -11.43 -8.62
CA LEU A 150 17.41 -10.31 -8.07
C LEU A 150 18.88 -10.44 -8.44
N GLN A 151 19.54 -11.57 -8.15
CA GLN A 151 20.97 -11.76 -8.41
C GLN A 151 21.32 -11.63 -9.89
N GLU A 152 20.43 -12.03 -10.79
CA GLU A 152 20.60 -11.82 -12.23
C GLU A 152 20.55 -10.33 -12.60
N ASN A 153 19.55 -9.60 -12.08
CA ASN A 153 19.40 -8.17 -12.35
C ASN A 153 20.57 -7.34 -11.76
N LEU A 154 21.06 -7.69 -10.57
CA LEU A 154 22.18 -6.99 -9.93
C LEU A 154 23.48 -7.05 -10.74
N LYS A 155 23.69 -8.09 -11.57
CA LYS A 155 24.88 -8.19 -12.45
C LYS A 155 24.90 -7.15 -13.57
N HIS A 156 23.74 -6.59 -13.89
CA HIS A 156 23.56 -5.68 -15.02
C HIS A 156 23.52 -4.21 -14.62
N HIS A 157 23.57 -3.91 -13.32
CA HIS A 157 23.43 -2.56 -12.79
C HIS A 157 24.56 -2.25 -11.83
N THR A 158 24.94 -0.98 -11.75
CA THR A 158 26.01 -0.50 -10.85
C THR A 158 25.59 0.74 -10.07
N GLU A 159 24.48 1.35 -10.45
CA GLU A 159 23.91 2.55 -9.87
C GLU A 159 23.32 2.25 -8.49
N GLU A 160 23.82 2.93 -7.46
CA GLU A 160 23.50 2.64 -6.05
C GLU A 160 22.00 2.74 -5.74
N ASP A 161 21.31 3.71 -6.31
CA ASP A 161 19.87 3.91 -6.17
C ASP A 161 19.06 2.77 -6.80
N VAL A 162 19.50 2.29 -7.97
CA VAL A 162 18.90 1.13 -8.65
C VAL A 162 19.09 -0.14 -7.82
N LEU A 163 20.32 -0.36 -7.34
CA LEU A 163 20.64 -1.52 -6.49
C LEU A 163 19.83 -1.48 -5.18
N LYS A 164 19.74 -0.32 -4.53
CA LYS A 164 18.93 -0.12 -3.31
C LYS A 164 17.46 -0.45 -3.58
N TYR A 165 16.89 0.08 -4.66
CA TYR A 165 15.52 -0.21 -5.07
C TYR A 165 15.26 -1.71 -5.26
N MET A 166 16.13 -2.39 -6.00
CA MET A 166 15.98 -3.82 -6.28
C MET A 166 16.05 -4.66 -5.00
N LYS A 167 17.02 -4.35 -4.13
CA LYS A 167 17.18 -5.04 -2.85
C LYS A 167 15.99 -4.81 -1.91
N MET A 168 15.50 -3.57 -1.78
CA MET A 168 14.32 -3.27 -0.96
C MET A 168 13.08 -4.00 -1.50
N THR A 169 12.90 -4.00 -2.82
CA THR A 169 11.80 -4.72 -3.49
C THR A 169 11.86 -6.22 -3.20
N ALA A 170 13.03 -6.83 -3.33
CA ALA A 170 13.21 -8.25 -3.05
C ALA A 170 12.97 -8.56 -1.57
N ALA A 171 13.53 -7.77 -0.66
CA ALA A 171 13.34 -7.96 0.78
C ALA A 171 11.87 -7.89 1.17
N CYS A 172 11.11 -6.93 0.63
CA CYS A 172 9.68 -6.81 0.83
C CYS A 172 8.92 -8.07 0.37
N LEU A 173 9.21 -8.55 -0.85
CA LEU A 173 8.54 -9.71 -1.42
C LEU A 173 8.90 -11.04 -0.76
N LEU A 174 10.10 -11.15 -0.18
CA LEU A 174 10.62 -12.36 0.47
C LEU A 174 10.28 -12.47 1.96
N LEU A 175 9.60 -11.45 2.52
CA LEU A 175 9.21 -11.46 3.93
C LEU A 175 8.45 -12.75 4.32
N PRO A 176 7.42 -13.21 3.58
CA PRO A 176 6.68 -14.43 3.93
C PRO A 176 7.57 -15.67 4.09
N GLU A 177 8.54 -15.86 3.20
CA GLU A 177 9.47 -16.99 3.24
C GLU A 177 10.34 -17.00 4.51
N VAL A 178 10.74 -15.82 5.00
CA VAL A 178 11.51 -15.69 6.24
C VAL A 178 10.74 -16.24 7.43
N PHE A 179 9.42 -16.10 7.43
CA PHE A 179 8.55 -16.57 8.51
C PHE A 179 7.92 -17.94 8.26
N GLY A 180 8.17 -18.54 7.08
CA GLY A 180 7.57 -19.79 6.63
C GLY A 180 6.06 -19.68 6.37
N ASP A 181 5.61 -18.50 5.97
CA ASP A 181 4.23 -18.19 5.62
C ASP A 181 3.98 -18.42 4.11
N ASP A 182 2.71 -18.43 3.69
CA ASP A 182 2.32 -18.58 2.29
C ASP A 182 2.44 -17.25 1.53
N SER A 183 3.50 -17.12 0.74
CA SER A 183 3.80 -15.93 -0.07
C SER A 183 2.69 -15.57 -1.05
N SER A 184 1.91 -16.54 -1.54
CA SER A 184 0.83 -16.29 -2.51
C SER A 184 -0.35 -15.51 -1.93
N LEU A 185 -0.46 -15.45 -0.60
CA LEU A 185 -1.44 -14.62 0.12
C LEU A 185 -0.89 -13.24 0.47
N PHE A 186 0.39 -12.98 0.21
CA PHE A 186 1.06 -11.71 0.47
C PHE A 186 1.29 -10.92 -0.81
N ALA A 187 1.84 -11.57 -1.84
CA ALA A 187 2.05 -10.98 -3.15
C ALA A 187 1.90 -12.01 -4.29
N ALA A 188 1.20 -11.61 -5.36
CA ALA A 188 1.19 -12.26 -6.66
C ALA A 188 2.23 -11.58 -7.55
N VAL A 189 3.38 -12.22 -7.76
CA VAL A 189 4.52 -11.66 -8.50
C VAL A 189 4.51 -12.19 -9.93
N ASN A 190 4.28 -11.31 -10.90
CA ASN A 190 4.05 -11.65 -12.32
C ASN A 190 2.93 -12.69 -12.53
N GLU A 191 1.98 -12.75 -11.61
CA GLU A 191 0.85 -13.68 -11.61
C GLU A 191 -0.47 -12.93 -11.36
N GLU A 192 -1.59 -13.58 -11.68
CA GLU A 192 -2.91 -13.04 -11.38
C GLU A 192 -3.26 -13.19 -9.89
N VAL A 193 -3.91 -12.16 -9.35
CA VAL A 193 -4.40 -12.14 -7.97
C VAL A 193 -5.56 -13.11 -7.79
N LYS A 194 -5.38 -14.09 -6.89
CA LYS A 194 -6.40 -15.10 -6.55
C LYS A 194 -7.00 -14.93 -5.14
N ALA A 195 -6.24 -14.32 -4.24
CA ALA A 195 -6.65 -14.11 -2.86
C ALA A 195 -7.81 -13.10 -2.75
N VAL A 196 -8.64 -13.28 -1.72
CA VAL A 196 -9.78 -12.39 -1.43
C VAL A 196 -9.45 -11.39 -0.32
N THR A 197 -8.43 -11.68 0.49
CA THR A 197 -7.88 -10.74 1.48
C THR A 197 -6.91 -9.76 0.82
N PRO A 198 -6.53 -8.66 1.51
CA PRO A 198 -5.51 -7.75 1.04
C PRO A 198 -4.26 -8.49 0.56
N VAL A 199 -3.84 -8.19 -0.67
CA VAL A 199 -2.72 -8.85 -1.36
C VAL A 199 -2.12 -7.88 -2.37
N LEU A 200 -0.81 -7.96 -2.58
CA LEU A 200 -0.11 -7.16 -3.58
C LEU A 200 -0.10 -7.87 -4.93
N GLU A 201 -0.37 -7.15 -6.01
CA GLU A 201 0.06 -7.53 -7.35
C GLU A 201 1.38 -6.81 -7.64
N VAL A 202 2.37 -7.54 -8.13
CA VAL A 202 3.66 -6.97 -8.51
C VAL A 202 4.05 -7.45 -9.90
N LYS A 203 4.18 -6.53 -10.85
CA LYS A 203 4.61 -6.81 -12.23
C LYS A 203 6.02 -6.31 -12.45
N ASN A 204 6.80 -7.05 -13.24
CA ASN A 204 8.19 -6.76 -13.60
C ASN A 204 9.06 -6.30 -12.40
N PRO A 205 9.07 -7.07 -11.30
CA PRO A 205 9.91 -6.75 -10.14
C PRO A 205 11.36 -6.54 -10.61
N PHE A 206 12.01 -5.51 -10.04
CA PHE A 206 13.39 -5.07 -10.36
C PHE A 206 13.56 -4.22 -11.62
N ASN A 207 12.55 -4.03 -12.46
CA ASN A 207 12.63 -3.06 -13.54
C ASN A 207 12.05 -1.70 -13.10
N MET A 208 12.89 -0.75 -12.68
CA MET A 208 12.44 0.55 -12.17
C MET A 208 11.52 1.34 -13.11
N ASN A 209 11.60 1.10 -14.43
CA ASN A 209 10.80 1.82 -15.43
C ASN A 209 9.43 1.18 -15.69
N SER A 210 9.23 -0.07 -15.30
CA SER A 210 8.02 -0.84 -15.62
C SER A 210 7.52 -1.73 -14.48
N CYS A 211 8.11 -1.59 -13.30
CA CYS A 211 7.64 -2.27 -12.10
C CYS A 211 6.36 -1.58 -11.63
N GLU A 212 5.32 -2.37 -11.44
CA GLU A 212 4.02 -1.90 -11.02
C GLU A 212 3.65 -2.61 -9.73
N PHE A 213 3.22 -1.83 -8.73
CA PHE A 213 2.63 -2.34 -7.51
C PHE A 213 1.15 -1.93 -7.47
N ALA A 214 0.29 -2.88 -7.15
CA ALA A 214 -1.12 -2.61 -6.91
C ALA A 214 -1.61 -3.40 -5.70
N LEU A 215 -2.47 -2.78 -4.90
CA LEU A 215 -3.12 -3.42 -3.77
C LEU A 215 -4.49 -3.91 -4.22
N TYR A 216 -4.78 -5.18 -3.98
CA TYR A 216 -6.07 -5.79 -4.25
C TYR A 216 -6.77 -6.18 -2.96
N ILE A 217 -8.09 -6.05 -2.93
CA ILE A 217 -8.97 -6.58 -1.89
C ILE A 217 -10.21 -7.15 -2.58
N GLU A 218 -10.69 -8.33 -2.17
CA GLU A 218 -11.83 -9.00 -2.82
C GLU A 218 -11.65 -9.20 -4.34
N ARG A 219 -10.40 -9.31 -4.81
CA ARG A 219 -9.99 -9.40 -6.23
C ARG A 219 -10.29 -8.15 -7.07
N GLU A 220 -10.61 -7.03 -6.43
CA GLU A 220 -10.68 -5.73 -7.09
C GLU A 220 -9.42 -4.91 -6.75
N GLU A 221 -8.85 -4.23 -7.75
CA GLU A 221 -7.77 -3.28 -7.53
C GLU A 221 -8.27 -2.12 -6.66
N LEU A 222 -7.68 -1.94 -5.49
CA LEU A 222 -7.97 -0.83 -4.60
C LEU A 222 -7.15 0.40 -4.97
N ALA A 223 -5.84 0.22 -5.12
CA ALA A 223 -4.89 1.33 -5.28
C ALA A 223 -3.64 0.92 -6.05
N GLN A 224 -3.17 1.80 -6.92
CA GLN A 224 -1.82 1.73 -7.51
C GLN A 224 -0.81 2.37 -6.56
N LEU A 225 0.37 1.78 -6.49
CA LEU A 225 1.40 2.06 -5.50
C LEU A 225 2.72 2.31 -6.23
N ASN A 226 3.50 3.28 -5.76
CA ASN A 226 4.68 3.74 -6.50
C ASN A 226 5.92 2.87 -6.29
N ASP A 227 6.02 2.24 -5.12
CA ASP A 227 7.21 1.51 -4.70
C ASP A 227 6.85 0.45 -3.65
N CYS A 228 7.83 -0.40 -3.33
CA CYS A 228 7.66 -1.48 -2.38
C CYS A 228 7.37 -1.02 -0.94
N SER A 229 7.85 0.17 -0.54
CA SER A 229 7.58 0.75 0.79
C SER A 229 6.12 1.15 0.92
N MET A 230 5.60 1.87 -0.08
CA MET A 230 4.19 2.23 -0.16
C MET A 230 3.31 0.99 -0.27
N ALA A 231 3.74 -0.01 -1.03
CA ALA A 231 3.01 -1.26 -1.18
C ALA A 231 2.89 -2.02 0.14
N LEU A 232 3.99 -2.19 0.86
CA LEU A 232 4.01 -2.85 2.16
C LEU A 232 3.17 -2.09 3.20
N ALA A 233 3.29 -0.75 3.22
CA ALA A 233 2.48 0.11 4.09
C ALA A 233 0.98 -0.02 3.77
N ALA A 234 0.61 -0.05 2.48
CA ALA A 234 -0.79 -0.18 2.05
C ALA A 234 -1.37 -1.56 2.37
N LEU A 235 -0.58 -2.62 2.23
CA LEU A 235 -0.98 -3.97 2.60
C LEU A 235 -1.35 -4.05 4.08
N VAL A 236 -0.44 -3.61 4.96
CA VAL A 236 -0.68 -3.61 6.41
C VAL A 236 -1.83 -2.65 6.75
N ALA A 237 -1.87 -1.45 6.17
CA ALA A 237 -2.94 -0.48 6.40
C ALA A 237 -4.32 -1.04 6.04
N ALA A 238 -4.44 -1.79 4.95
CA ALA A 238 -5.70 -2.35 4.50
C ALA A 238 -6.34 -3.33 5.49
N PHE A 239 -5.53 -4.19 6.14
CA PHE A 239 -6.03 -5.10 7.17
C PHE A 239 -6.68 -4.34 8.33
N HIS A 240 -6.08 -3.24 8.77
CA HIS A 240 -6.59 -2.42 9.87
C HIS A 240 -7.73 -1.49 9.46
N VAL A 241 -7.56 -0.77 8.35
CA VAL A 241 -8.54 0.24 7.90
C VAL A 241 -9.87 -0.40 7.55
N PHE A 242 -9.87 -1.58 6.94
CA PHE A 242 -11.10 -2.27 6.54
C PHE A 242 -11.54 -3.36 7.53
N ASP A 243 -10.87 -3.48 8.69
CA ASP A 243 -11.16 -4.49 9.72
C ASP A 243 -11.28 -5.91 9.12
N ILE A 244 -10.29 -6.26 8.29
CA ILE A 244 -10.21 -7.54 7.59
C ILE A 244 -9.37 -8.49 8.45
N PRO A 245 -9.88 -9.67 8.81
CA PRO A 245 -9.11 -10.65 9.57
C PRO A 245 -7.88 -11.14 8.80
N CYS A 246 -6.73 -11.11 9.48
CA CYS A 246 -5.48 -11.65 8.96
C CYS A 246 -5.59 -13.19 8.73
N PRO A 247 -5.31 -13.70 7.51
CA PRO A 247 -5.25 -15.14 7.27
C PRO A 247 -4.17 -15.82 8.11
N LYS A 248 -4.50 -16.96 8.73
CA LYS A 248 -3.56 -17.74 9.55
C LYS A 248 -2.25 -18.10 8.85
N ARG A 249 -2.28 -18.22 7.51
CA ARG A 249 -1.16 -18.63 6.66
C ARG A 249 -0.17 -17.50 6.36
N ILE A 250 -0.47 -16.25 6.70
CA ILE A 250 0.44 -15.08 6.61
C ILE A 250 0.57 -14.33 7.94
N HIS A 251 0.09 -14.94 9.02
CA HIS A 251 -0.06 -14.29 10.32
C HIS A 251 1.29 -13.95 10.94
N ARG A 252 2.34 -14.74 10.71
CA ARG A 252 3.65 -14.49 11.34
C ARG A 252 4.32 -13.27 10.73
N THR A 253 4.26 -13.15 9.41
CA THR A 253 4.76 -12.01 8.64
C THR A 253 4.03 -10.73 9.02
N LEU A 254 2.70 -10.74 9.03
CA LEU A 254 1.92 -9.55 9.39
C LEU A 254 2.10 -9.18 10.86
N ASN A 255 2.09 -10.13 11.79
CA ASN A 255 2.38 -9.84 13.20
C ASN A 255 3.77 -9.21 13.39
N PHE A 256 4.77 -9.66 12.64
CA PHE A 256 6.10 -9.07 12.69
C PHE A 256 6.05 -7.60 12.25
N LEU A 257 5.45 -7.32 11.10
CA LEU A 257 5.31 -5.96 10.58
C LEU A 257 4.53 -5.05 11.54
N GLU A 258 3.37 -5.52 12.02
CA GLU A 258 2.56 -4.81 13.01
C GLU A 258 3.35 -4.54 14.29
N SER A 259 4.13 -5.51 14.78
CA SER A 259 4.92 -5.32 16.00
C SER A 259 5.99 -4.24 15.88
N LEU A 260 6.52 -4.02 14.66
CA LEU A 260 7.45 -2.94 14.37
C LEU A 260 6.74 -1.61 14.15
N VAL A 261 5.61 -1.61 13.41
CA VAL A 261 4.81 -0.40 13.14
C VAL A 261 4.24 0.19 14.44
N PHE A 262 3.74 -0.66 15.35
CA PHE A 262 3.16 -0.24 16.62
C PHE A 262 4.17 -0.13 17.76
N GLU A 263 5.45 -0.41 17.52
CA GLU A 263 6.52 -0.38 18.53
C GLU A 263 6.26 -1.29 19.76
N VAL A 264 5.39 -2.30 19.62
CA VAL A 264 4.97 -3.20 20.71
C VAL A 264 6.06 -4.20 21.07
N ARG A 265 7.03 -4.42 20.17
CA ARG A 265 8.14 -5.36 20.38
C ARG A 265 9.49 -4.73 20.18
N ASN A 266 10.38 -4.96 21.15
CA ASN A 266 11.81 -4.72 21.00
C ASN A 266 12.36 -5.70 19.93
N PRO A 267 13.23 -5.25 18.98
CA PRO A 267 13.90 -6.10 17.98
C PRO A 267 14.55 -7.37 18.56
N ALA A 268 14.85 -7.39 19.86
CA ALA A 268 15.32 -8.58 20.58
C ALA A 268 14.31 -9.75 20.66
N SER A 269 13.07 -9.61 20.18
CA SER A 269 12.02 -10.65 20.18
C SER A 269 11.72 -11.23 18.79
N LEU A 270 12.54 -10.90 17.79
CA LEU A 270 12.48 -11.50 16.46
C LEU A 270 12.55 -13.04 16.52
N PRO A 271 11.95 -13.75 15.54
CA PRO A 271 12.09 -15.20 15.44
C PRO A 271 13.56 -15.61 15.52
N THR A 272 13.82 -16.76 16.13
CA THR A 272 15.17 -17.31 16.30
C THR A 272 15.95 -17.34 14.97
N LEU A 273 15.27 -17.47 13.82
CA LEU A 273 15.86 -17.37 12.47
C LEU A 273 16.54 -16.03 12.19
N LEU A 274 15.87 -14.91 12.48
CA LEU A 274 16.45 -13.57 12.36
C LEU A 274 17.51 -13.34 13.43
N LYS A 275 17.37 -13.95 14.61
CA LYS A 275 18.39 -13.93 15.68
C LYS A 275 19.66 -14.69 15.33
N THR A 276 19.59 -15.82 14.63
CA THR A 276 20.78 -16.58 14.20
C THR A 276 21.57 -15.85 13.12
N GLY A 277 20.90 -15.08 12.25
CA GLY A 277 21.58 -14.11 11.39
C GLY A 277 22.17 -12.93 12.18
N PHE A 278 21.43 -12.43 13.18
CA PHE A 278 21.86 -11.36 14.08
C PHE A 278 23.11 -11.71 14.92
N LEU A 279 23.15 -12.89 15.55
CA LEU A 279 24.25 -13.29 16.43
C LEU A 279 25.56 -13.51 15.66
N HIS A 280 25.49 -13.94 14.40
CA HIS A 280 26.68 -14.15 13.58
C HIS A 280 27.30 -12.82 13.09
N MET A 281 26.48 -11.77 12.93
CA MET A 281 26.91 -10.45 12.44
C MET A 281 27.44 -9.53 13.56
N VAL A 282 26.87 -9.60 14.77
CA VAL A 282 27.39 -8.84 15.93
C VAL A 282 28.80 -9.32 16.33
N THR A 283 29.15 -10.58 16.09
CA THR A 283 30.51 -11.09 16.31
C THR A 283 31.51 -10.69 15.22
N LEU A 284 31.06 -10.39 14.00
CA LEU A 284 31.95 -9.99 12.90
C LEU A 284 32.27 -8.49 12.90
N SER A 285 31.35 -7.63 13.36
CA SER A 285 31.63 -6.21 13.54
C SER A 285 32.49 -5.88 14.77
N ALA A 286 32.77 -6.87 15.62
CA ALA A 286 33.70 -6.77 16.75
C ALA A 286 35.13 -7.26 16.40
N HIS A 287 35.36 -7.68 15.14
CA HIS A 287 36.66 -8.21 14.67
C HIS A 287 37.21 -7.50 13.42
N THR A 288 36.66 -6.33 13.10
CA THR A 288 37.31 -5.35 12.22
C THR A 288 37.34 -4.00 12.93
N GLU A 289 38.20 -3.93 13.95
CA GLU A 289 38.95 -2.70 14.27
C GLU A 289 40.13 -2.57 13.30
#